data_AF-A0A943G7V1-F1
#
_entry.id   AF-A0A943G7V1-F1
#
_cell.length_a   1.000
_cell.length_b   1.000
_cell.length_c   1.000
_cell.angle_alpha   90.00
_cell.angle_beta   90.00
_cell.angle_gamma   90.00
#
_symmetry.space_group_name_H-M   'P 1'
#
loop_
_entity.id
_entity.type
_entity.pdbx_description
1 polymer ?
#
loop_
_entity_poly.entity_id
_entity_poly.type
_entity_poly.pdbx_seq_one_letter_code
_entity_poly.pdbx_strand_id
1 'polypeptide(L)'
;MEELRVEEEVYFEPTRAQKIRKWTIRGLIAAVLLSLFVVLLVRMFISVPRGVMRDLTFTDTTSSAYLACNGELHVNEPSLLSYISDTGFLQVRYVYYVEESRELQLTVYYNARDPMAQALPQDTLFPFNIVLNLNSGEDTVSEVPASHMQTLQGEVLSEEQHWMYRFARIHFYDVDLQDVGTGWLHLNYQGESIDDIMIYHRDMNLKAYRYQGDVPKELKQQLKEQA
;
A
#
# COMPACT_ATOMS: atom_id res chain seq x y z
N MET A 1 20.44 -21.04 76.51
CA MET A 1 19.03 -20.69 76.66
C MET A 1 18.73 -19.65 75.62
N GLU A 2 17.96 -20.06 74.61
CA GLU A 2 17.44 -19.21 73.54
C GLU A 2 16.41 -18.23 74.11
N GLU A 3 16.53 -16.95 73.78
CA GLU A 3 15.38 -16.05 73.75
C GLU A 3 14.96 -15.89 72.29
N LEU A 4 14.05 -16.76 71.86
CA LEU A 4 13.26 -16.58 70.65
C LEU A 4 12.35 -15.36 70.85
N ARG A 5 12.82 -14.17 70.43
CA ARG A 5 11.92 -13.04 70.21
C ARG A 5 11.10 -13.33 68.97
N VAL A 6 9.88 -13.80 69.18
CA VAL A 6 8.84 -13.81 68.16
C VAL A 6 8.49 -12.35 67.90
N GLU A 7 9.01 -11.79 66.80
CA GLU A 7 8.48 -10.54 66.23
C GLU A 7 7.07 -10.84 65.74
N GLU A 8 6.06 -10.45 66.52
CA GLU A 8 4.67 -10.39 66.05
C GLU A 8 4.61 -9.35 64.92
N GLU A 9 4.53 -9.83 63.68
CA GLU A 9 4.08 -9.02 62.55
C GLU A 9 2.65 -8.57 62.83
N VAL A 10 2.50 -7.35 63.35
CA VAL A 10 1.19 -6.71 63.56
C VAL A 10 0.56 -6.51 62.18
N TYR A 11 -0.30 -7.44 61.81
CA TYR A 11 -1.09 -7.39 60.58
C TYR A 11 -2.15 -6.29 60.75
N PHE A 12 -1.82 -5.07 60.34
CA PHE A 12 -2.82 -3.99 60.27
C PHE A 12 -3.84 -4.34 59.19
N GLU A 13 -5.04 -4.75 59.60
CA GLU A 13 -6.15 -4.90 58.67
C GLU A 13 -6.38 -3.55 57.96
N PRO A 14 -6.40 -3.51 56.62
CA PRO A 14 -6.56 -2.25 55.92
C PRO A 14 -7.93 -1.67 56.25
N THR A 15 -7.93 -0.45 56.76
CA THR A 15 -9.16 0.28 57.10
C THR A 15 -10.09 0.36 55.89
N ARG A 16 -11.41 0.45 56.09
CA ARG A 16 -12.38 0.58 54.97
C ARG A 16 -11.98 1.68 53.99
N ALA A 17 -11.42 2.79 54.47
CA ALA A 17 -10.90 3.88 53.64
C ALA A 17 -9.72 3.47 52.72
N GLN A 18 -8.77 2.66 53.23
CA GLN A 18 -7.65 2.13 52.43
C GLN A 18 -8.11 1.10 51.40
N LYS A 19 -9.08 0.25 51.76
CA LYS A 19 -9.71 -0.69 50.83
C LYS A 19 -10.40 0.10 49.70
N ILE A 20 -11.25 1.08 50.02
CA ILE A 20 -11.94 1.92 49.04
C ILE A 20 -10.93 2.62 48.12
N ARG A 21 -9.90 3.28 48.67
CA ARG A 21 -8.86 3.95 47.87
C ARG A 21 -8.16 3.00 46.89
N LYS A 22 -7.83 1.77 47.31
CA LYS A 22 -7.21 0.76 46.44
C LYS A 22 -8.15 0.33 45.31
N TRP A 23 -9.44 0.17 45.58
CA TRP A 23 -10.45 -0.13 44.56
C TRP A 23 -10.65 1.03 43.59
N THR A 24 -10.69 2.28 44.07
CA THR A 24 -10.81 3.47 43.22
C THR A 24 -9.60 3.63 42.30
N ILE A 25 -8.37 3.45 42.80
CA ILE A 25 -7.15 3.53 41.99
C ILE A 25 -7.13 2.42 40.93
N ARG A 26 -7.48 1.19 41.29
CA ARG A 26 -7.57 0.08 40.33
C ARG A 26 -8.63 0.33 39.26
N GLY A 27 -9.78 0.89 39.63
CA GLY A 27 -10.82 1.29 38.69
C GLY A 27 -10.35 2.39 37.73
N LEU A 28 -9.62 3.39 38.24
CA LEU A 28 -9.04 4.45 37.42
C LEU A 28 -8.02 3.91 36.42
N ILE A 29 -7.10 3.04 36.87
CA ILE A 29 -6.11 2.40 35.99
C ILE A 29 -6.81 1.57 34.90
N ALA A 30 -7.81 0.77 35.27
CA ALA A 30 -8.58 -0.01 34.31
C ALA A 30 -9.31 0.88 33.28
N ALA A 31 -9.87 2.01 33.72
CA ALA A 31 -10.51 2.97 32.83
C ALA A 31 -9.52 3.62 31.85
N VAL A 32 -8.31 3.96 32.29
CA VAL A 32 -7.25 4.49 31.43
C VAL A 32 -6.75 3.45 30.43
N LEU A 33 -6.58 2.20 30.86
CA LEU A 33 -6.20 1.12 29.94
C LEU A 33 -7.30 0.85 28.91
N LEU A 34 -8.55 0.85 29.33
CA LEU A 34 -9.69 0.68 28.44
C LEU A 34 -9.79 1.83 27.43
N SER A 35 -9.59 3.08 27.86
CA SER A 35 -9.61 4.23 26.95
C SER A 35 -8.47 4.16 25.93
N LEU A 36 -7.27 3.78 26.36
CA LEU A 36 -6.12 3.60 25.48
C LEU A 36 -6.36 2.47 24.48
N PHE A 37 -6.95 1.35 24.91
CA PHE A 37 -7.34 0.25 24.03
C PHE A 37 -8.40 0.68 22.99
N VAL A 38 -9.42 1.43 23.40
CA VAL A 38 -10.44 1.97 22.48
C VAL A 38 -9.81 2.93 21.47
N VAL A 39 -8.91 3.81 21.90
CA VAL A 39 -8.19 4.73 20.99
C VAL A 39 -7.34 3.95 19.99
N LEU A 40 -6.64 2.90 20.43
CA LEU A 40 -5.86 2.05 19.52
C LEU A 40 -6.76 1.29 18.53
N LEU A 41 -7.90 0.75 18.97
CA LEU A 41 -8.86 0.11 18.08
C LEU A 41 -9.43 1.08 17.06
N VAL A 42 -9.89 2.25 17.50
CA VAL A 42 -10.41 3.30 16.61
C VAL A 42 -9.33 3.72 15.62
N ARG A 43 -8.09 3.93 16.08
CA ARG A 43 -6.95 4.21 15.19
C ARG A 43 -6.74 3.09 14.19
N MET A 44 -6.80 1.82 14.61
CA MET A 44 -6.65 0.67 13.71
C MET A 44 -7.71 0.70 12.60
N PHE A 45 -8.98 0.92 12.93
CA PHE A 45 -10.08 0.99 11.95
C PHE A 45 -10.04 2.24 11.05
N ILE A 46 -9.56 3.38 11.54
CA ILE A 46 -9.37 4.60 10.74
C ILE A 46 -8.10 4.51 9.88
N SER A 47 -7.08 3.79 10.35
CA SER A 47 -5.78 3.66 9.68
C SER A 47 -5.77 2.69 8.51
N VAL A 48 -6.78 1.83 8.36
CA VAL A 48 -6.92 1.02 7.14
C VAL A 48 -7.39 1.96 6.04
N PRO A 49 -6.57 2.26 5.02
CA PRO A 49 -7.02 3.03 3.87
C PRO A 49 -8.18 2.26 3.23
N ARG A 50 -9.40 2.78 3.35
CA ARG A 50 -10.59 2.12 2.82
C ARG A 50 -10.54 2.13 1.30
N GLY A 51 -10.07 1.06 0.67
CA GLY A 51 -10.32 0.71 -0.74
C GLY A 51 -10.11 1.82 -1.78
N VAL A 52 -9.40 2.91 -1.44
CA VAL A 52 -9.23 4.08 -2.29
C VAL A 52 -8.51 3.60 -3.54
N MET A 53 -9.11 3.83 -4.70
CA MET A 53 -8.58 3.39 -5.99
C MET A 53 -8.26 1.88 -5.99
N ARG A 54 -9.19 1.04 -5.53
CA ARG A 54 -9.01 -0.43 -5.60
C ARG A 54 -9.32 -0.99 -6.98
N ASP A 55 -10.41 -0.55 -7.61
CA ASP A 55 -10.86 -1.13 -8.87
C ASP A 55 -10.07 -0.58 -10.06
N LEU A 56 -9.97 -1.34 -11.16
CA LEU A 56 -9.29 -0.88 -12.38
C LEU A 56 -9.87 0.45 -12.85
N THR A 57 -8.99 1.36 -13.23
CA THR A 57 -9.37 2.62 -13.84
C THR A 57 -9.43 2.43 -15.35
N PHE A 58 -10.57 2.72 -15.94
CA PHE A 58 -10.77 2.58 -17.39
C PHE A 58 -10.21 3.81 -18.12
N THR A 59 -8.96 3.71 -18.55
CA THR A 59 -8.28 4.64 -19.47
C THR A 59 -8.80 4.45 -20.90
N ASP A 60 -8.39 5.31 -21.83
CA ASP A 60 -8.73 5.14 -23.26
C ASP A 60 -8.22 3.82 -23.82
N THR A 61 -7.02 3.38 -23.44
CA THR A 61 -6.39 2.11 -23.83
C THR A 61 -7.13 0.91 -23.23
N THR A 62 -7.40 0.92 -21.93
CA THR A 62 -8.11 -0.18 -21.25
C THR A 62 -9.57 -0.27 -21.70
N SER A 63 -10.23 0.87 -21.94
CA SER A 63 -11.59 0.92 -22.50
C SER A 63 -11.66 0.36 -23.92
N SER A 64 -10.70 0.72 -24.77
CA SER A 64 -10.63 0.21 -26.15
C SER A 64 -10.39 -1.29 -26.17
N ALA A 65 -9.47 -1.80 -25.33
CA ALA A 65 -9.21 -3.22 -25.17
C ALA A 65 -10.46 -3.98 -24.68
N TYR A 66 -11.17 -3.42 -23.69
CA TYR A 66 -12.41 -4.02 -23.17
C TYR A 66 -13.45 -4.23 -24.27
N LEU A 67 -13.67 -3.24 -25.14
CA LEU A 67 -14.62 -3.37 -26.24
C LEU A 67 -14.12 -4.34 -27.32
N ALA A 68 -12.83 -4.27 -27.69
CA ALA A 68 -12.24 -5.16 -28.69
C ALA A 68 -12.28 -6.64 -28.29
N CYS A 69 -12.20 -6.92 -26.99
CA CYS A 69 -12.22 -8.26 -26.40
C CYS A 69 -13.61 -8.69 -25.91
N ASN A 70 -14.68 -8.06 -26.43
CA ASN A 70 -16.07 -8.39 -26.09
C ASN A 70 -16.39 -8.35 -24.59
N GLY A 71 -15.73 -7.45 -23.86
CA GLY A 71 -15.89 -7.27 -22.42
C GLY A 71 -15.07 -8.22 -21.55
N GLU A 72 -14.19 -9.03 -22.13
CA GLU A 72 -13.25 -9.86 -21.38
C GLU A 72 -11.89 -9.14 -21.26
N LEU A 73 -11.48 -8.83 -20.03
CA LEU A 73 -10.13 -8.37 -19.70
C LEU A 73 -9.46 -9.36 -18.75
N HIS A 74 -8.21 -9.70 -19.01
CA HIS A 74 -7.39 -10.56 -18.16
C HIS A 74 -6.43 -9.69 -17.33
N VAL A 75 -6.50 -9.88 -16.02
CA VAL A 75 -5.73 -9.12 -15.04
C VAL A 75 -4.78 -10.04 -14.32
N ASN A 76 -3.51 -9.66 -14.32
CA ASN A 76 -2.48 -10.26 -13.50
C ASN A 76 -2.17 -9.34 -12.32
N GLU A 77 -2.38 -9.86 -11.11
CA GLU A 77 -2.07 -9.18 -9.85
C GLU A 77 -0.85 -9.84 -9.20
N PRO A 78 0.33 -9.19 -9.19
CA PRO A 78 1.51 -9.69 -8.50
C PRO A 78 1.33 -9.68 -6.98
N SER A 79 1.65 -10.80 -6.34
CA SER A 79 1.69 -10.90 -4.88
C SER A 79 3.02 -10.36 -4.36
N LEU A 80 3.05 -9.05 -4.06
CA LEU A 80 4.27 -8.36 -3.62
C LEU A 80 4.87 -9.01 -2.36
N LEU A 81 6.21 -9.09 -2.32
CA LEU A 81 6.95 -9.53 -1.14
C LEU A 81 6.82 -8.54 0.03
N SER A 82 6.82 -7.24 -0.31
CA SER A 82 6.51 -6.15 0.61
C SER A 82 5.62 -5.14 -0.10
N TYR A 83 4.68 -4.56 0.65
CA TYR A 83 3.80 -3.48 0.20
C TYR A 83 4.32 -2.10 0.64
N ILE A 84 5.47 -2.06 1.30
CA ILE A 84 6.08 -0.87 1.91
C ILE A 84 7.56 -0.87 1.51
N SER A 85 8.08 0.28 1.08
CA SER A 85 9.50 0.45 0.78
C SER A 85 10.37 0.31 2.03
N ASP A 86 11.67 0.14 1.84
CA ASP A 86 12.61 -0.02 2.96
C ASP A 86 12.66 1.24 3.85
N THR A 87 12.40 2.42 3.29
CA THR A 87 12.34 3.68 4.05
C THR A 87 11.01 3.87 4.79
N GLY A 88 9.97 3.09 4.42
CA GLY A 88 8.62 3.22 4.96
C GLY A 88 7.81 4.38 4.36
N PHE A 89 8.40 5.15 3.44
CA PHE A 89 7.79 6.35 2.89
C PHE A 89 6.77 6.04 1.78
N LEU A 90 7.17 5.22 0.81
CA LEU A 90 6.33 4.73 -0.29
C LEU A 90 5.66 3.40 0.07
N GLN A 91 4.37 3.28 -0.25
CA GLN A 91 3.63 2.04 -0.11
C GLN A 91 2.83 1.77 -1.38
N VAL A 92 2.86 0.53 -1.86
CA VAL A 92 2.10 0.06 -3.03
C VAL A 92 1.01 -0.86 -2.52
N ARG A 93 -0.24 -0.66 -2.92
CA ARG A 93 -1.40 -1.44 -2.42
C ARG A 93 -1.95 -2.40 -3.44
N TYR A 94 -2.14 -1.92 -4.65
CA TYR A 94 -2.77 -2.65 -5.73
C TYR A 94 -1.92 -2.51 -6.97
N VAL A 95 -1.66 -3.63 -7.62
CA VAL A 95 -0.87 -3.73 -8.84
C VAL A 95 -1.67 -4.56 -9.80
N TYR A 96 -2.12 -3.94 -10.90
CA TYR A 96 -2.90 -4.61 -11.92
C TYR A 96 -2.19 -4.48 -13.25
N TYR A 97 -1.79 -5.60 -13.82
CA TYR A 97 -1.38 -5.66 -15.21
C TYR A 97 -2.55 -6.17 -16.06
N VAL A 98 -3.03 -5.35 -16.98
CA VAL A 98 -4.10 -5.70 -17.92
C VAL A 98 -3.45 -6.17 -19.21
N GLU A 99 -3.60 -7.46 -19.54
CA GLU A 99 -2.86 -8.08 -20.64
C GLU A 99 -3.22 -7.46 -21.99
N GLU A 100 -4.50 -7.22 -22.24
CA GLU A 100 -5.00 -6.78 -23.54
C GLU A 100 -4.64 -5.33 -23.87
N SER A 101 -4.56 -4.46 -22.86
CA SER A 101 -4.14 -3.06 -23.02
C SER A 101 -2.65 -2.84 -22.76
N ARG A 102 -1.91 -3.88 -22.32
CA ARG A 102 -0.50 -3.79 -21.91
C ARG A 102 -0.26 -2.67 -20.91
N GLU A 103 -1.21 -2.51 -20.00
CA GLU A 103 -1.26 -1.38 -19.09
C GLU A 103 -1.03 -1.88 -17.66
N LEU A 104 -0.09 -1.25 -16.97
CA LEU A 104 0.16 -1.49 -15.56
C LEU A 104 -0.44 -0.34 -14.75
N GLN A 105 -1.36 -0.67 -13.86
CA GLN A 105 -2.01 0.27 -12.96
C GLN A 105 -1.58 0.00 -11.52
N LEU A 106 -1.10 1.04 -10.84
CA LEU A 106 -0.65 0.98 -9.46
C LEU A 106 -1.50 1.90 -8.59
N THR A 107 -1.87 1.44 -7.41
CA THR A 107 -2.31 2.33 -6.32
C THR A 107 -1.18 2.46 -5.33
N VAL A 108 -0.68 3.67 -5.16
CA VAL A 108 0.37 3.97 -4.21
C VAL A 108 -0.12 4.95 -3.16
N TYR A 109 0.53 4.95 -2.01
CA TYR A 109 0.40 6.05 -1.08
C TYR A 109 1.70 6.35 -0.39
N TYR A 110 1.82 7.60 0.03
CA TYR A 110 2.95 8.10 0.80
C TYR A 110 2.44 9.04 1.89
N ASN A 111 3.25 9.19 2.94
CA ASN A 111 2.92 10.04 4.07
C ASN A 111 3.11 11.52 3.69
N ALA A 112 2.02 12.25 3.52
CA ALA A 112 2.02 13.69 3.20
C ALA A 112 2.63 14.56 4.31
N ARG A 113 2.77 14.03 5.53
CA ARG A 113 3.44 14.72 6.64
C ARG A 113 4.94 14.41 6.73
N ASP A 114 5.44 13.50 5.92
CA ASP A 114 6.88 13.27 5.86
C ASP A 114 7.61 14.54 5.40
N PRO A 115 8.75 14.92 6.01
CA PRO A 115 9.51 16.11 5.59
C PRO A 115 9.82 16.14 4.08
N MET A 116 10.04 14.98 3.45
CA MET A 116 10.31 14.87 2.01
C MET A 116 9.06 15.22 1.19
N ALA A 117 7.88 14.79 1.63
CA ALA A 117 6.61 15.17 0.99
C ALA A 117 6.25 16.65 1.23
N GLN A 118 6.59 17.21 2.40
CA GLN A 118 6.33 18.62 2.72
C GLN A 118 7.18 19.60 1.90
N ALA A 119 8.33 19.14 1.39
CA ALA A 119 9.18 19.93 0.50
C ALA A 119 8.57 20.08 -0.91
N LEU A 120 7.52 19.31 -1.24
CA LEU A 120 6.80 19.48 -2.48
C LEU A 120 5.78 20.61 -2.41
N PRO A 121 5.63 21.42 -3.48
CA PRO A 121 4.46 22.26 -3.65
C PRO A 121 3.18 21.41 -3.62
N GLN A 122 2.11 21.92 -3.01
CA GLN A 122 0.88 21.15 -2.78
C GLN A 122 0.27 20.55 -4.05
N ASP A 123 0.47 21.23 -5.19
CA ASP A 123 -0.08 20.87 -6.50
C ASP A 123 0.92 20.11 -7.40
N THR A 124 2.10 19.75 -6.88
CA THR A 124 3.09 18.99 -7.65
C THR A 124 2.95 17.50 -7.38
N LEU A 125 2.63 16.76 -8.43
CA LEU A 125 2.60 15.30 -8.42
C LEU A 125 4.04 14.78 -8.36
N PHE A 126 4.29 13.78 -7.52
CA PHE A 126 5.55 13.06 -7.59
C PHE A 126 5.69 12.37 -8.96
N PRO A 127 6.83 12.52 -9.65
CA PRO A 127 7.12 11.72 -10.83
C PRO A 127 7.43 10.27 -10.40
N PHE A 128 6.64 9.34 -10.90
CA PHE A 128 6.85 7.92 -10.73
C PHE A 128 7.43 7.34 -12.01
N ASN A 129 8.47 6.52 -11.88
CA ASN A 129 9.01 5.75 -12.98
C ASN A 129 8.98 4.27 -12.60
N ILE A 130 8.79 3.40 -13.58
CA ILE A 130 9.09 1.97 -13.42
C ILE A 130 10.37 1.67 -14.18
N VAL A 131 11.29 0.97 -13.52
CA VAL A 131 12.51 0.43 -14.12
C VAL A 131 12.34 -1.07 -14.25
N LEU A 132 12.26 -1.53 -15.50
CA LEU A 132 12.14 -2.94 -15.86
C LEU A 132 13.51 -3.48 -16.25
N ASN A 133 13.92 -4.56 -15.60
CA ASN A 133 15.08 -5.36 -15.97
C ASN A 133 14.64 -6.40 -17.01
N LEU A 134 15.09 -6.23 -18.25
CA LEU A 134 14.80 -7.11 -19.39
C LEU A 134 15.71 -8.34 -19.44
N ASN A 135 16.65 -8.48 -18.51
CA ASN A 135 17.46 -9.68 -18.39
C ASN A 135 16.75 -10.70 -17.50
N SER A 136 15.92 -11.54 -18.11
CA SER A 136 15.17 -12.59 -17.43
C SER A 136 16.04 -13.73 -16.87
N GLY A 137 17.37 -13.72 -17.04
CA GLY A 137 18.27 -14.82 -16.66
C GLY A 137 19.05 -14.64 -15.35
N GLU A 138 19.15 -13.44 -14.80
CA GLU A 138 19.96 -13.14 -13.62
C GLU A 138 19.11 -12.57 -12.48
N ASP A 139 18.88 -13.37 -11.44
CA ASP A 139 18.35 -12.92 -10.15
C ASP A 139 19.45 -12.20 -9.38
N THR A 140 19.87 -11.01 -9.80
CA THR A 140 20.99 -10.37 -9.10
C THR A 140 20.75 -8.90 -8.78
N VAL A 141 20.80 -8.68 -7.47
CA VAL A 141 21.47 -7.66 -6.64
C VAL A 141 22.74 -6.99 -7.24
N SER A 142 23.07 -7.20 -8.52
CA SER A 142 24.23 -6.61 -9.22
C SER A 142 23.78 -5.52 -10.18
N GLU A 143 24.67 -4.57 -10.49
CA GLU A 143 24.41 -3.48 -11.45
C GLU A 143 24.03 -4.06 -12.81
N VAL A 144 22.75 -3.92 -13.19
CA VAL A 144 22.23 -4.33 -14.49
C VAL A 144 22.70 -3.32 -15.54
N PRO A 145 23.29 -3.75 -16.67
CA PRO A 145 23.67 -2.84 -17.75
C PRO A 145 22.47 -2.02 -18.23
N ALA A 146 22.68 -0.73 -18.53
CA ALA A 146 21.62 0.16 -19.02
C ALA A 146 20.93 -0.35 -20.30
N SER A 147 21.63 -1.16 -21.11
CA SER A 147 21.06 -1.80 -22.30
C SER A 147 19.97 -2.84 -22.01
N HIS A 148 19.90 -3.34 -20.77
CA HIS A 148 18.88 -4.28 -20.30
C HIS A 148 17.85 -3.60 -19.37
N MET A 149 17.87 -2.28 -19.28
CA MET A 149 16.91 -1.53 -18.49
C MET A 149 15.97 -0.74 -19.39
N GLN A 150 14.68 -0.88 -19.14
CA GLN A 150 13.66 -0.01 -19.70
C GLN A 150 13.09 0.86 -18.59
N THR A 151 13.10 2.17 -18.77
CA THR A 151 12.43 3.11 -17.86
C THR A 151 11.16 3.62 -18.52
N LEU A 152 10.02 3.44 -17.86
CA LEU A 152 8.74 3.99 -18.29
C LEU A 152 8.30 5.04 -17.28
N GLN A 153 7.84 6.18 -17.80
CA GLN A 153 7.29 7.24 -16.98
C GLN A 153 5.81 6.96 -16.68
N GLY A 154 5.43 7.10 -15.42
CA GLY A 154 4.06 6.93 -14.96
C GLY A 154 3.23 8.18 -15.17
N GLU A 155 1.99 8.01 -15.61
CA GLU A 155 0.96 9.03 -15.62
C GLU A 155 0.10 8.92 -14.36
N VAL A 156 -0.05 10.01 -13.61
CA VAL A 156 -0.89 10.05 -12.41
C VAL A 156 -2.29 10.55 -12.79
N LEU A 157 -3.29 9.68 -12.75
CA LEU A 157 -4.66 10.00 -13.18
C LEU A 157 -5.56 10.51 -12.05
N SER A 158 -5.24 10.16 -10.81
CA SER A 158 -6.03 10.57 -9.66
C SER A 158 -5.15 10.70 -8.43
N GLU A 159 -5.37 11.76 -7.67
CA GLU A 159 -4.81 11.95 -6.34
C GLU A 159 -5.92 12.23 -5.33
N GLU A 160 -5.88 11.53 -4.21
CA GLU A 160 -6.73 11.81 -3.06
C GLU A 160 -5.88 11.90 -1.80
N GLN A 161 -6.16 12.86 -0.93
CA GLN A 161 -5.55 12.93 0.39
C GLN A 161 -6.55 12.51 1.47
N HIS A 162 -6.22 11.44 2.21
CA HIS A 162 -6.96 11.03 3.41
C HIS A 162 -6.05 11.11 4.63
N TRP A 163 -6.41 11.99 5.56
CA TRP A 163 -5.65 12.26 6.79
C TRP A 163 -4.18 12.67 6.51
N MET A 164 -3.22 11.79 6.81
CA MET A 164 -1.79 12.01 6.60
C MET A 164 -1.25 11.31 5.36
N TYR A 165 -2.09 10.62 4.59
CA TYR A 165 -1.66 9.86 3.41
C TYR A 165 -2.22 10.49 2.15
N ARG A 166 -1.36 10.62 1.14
CA ARG A 166 -1.75 10.93 -0.24
C ARG A 166 -1.73 9.63 -1.04
N PHE A 167 -2.82 9.38 -1.75
CA PHE A 167 -3.03 8.22 -2.62
C PHE A 167 -2.91 8.68 -4.04
N ALA A 168 -2.16 7.95 -4.86
CA ALA A 168 -2.06 8.20 -6.28
C ALA A 168 -2.38 6.92 -7.06
N ARG A 169 -3.20 7.07 -8.10
CA ARG A 169 -3.40 6.05 -9.14
C ARG A 169 -2.45 6.38 -10.29
N ILE A 170 -1.50 5.48 -10.52
CA ILE A 170 -0.45 5.65 -11.53
C ILE A 170 -0.66 4.61 -12.63
N HIS A 171 -0.51 5.04 -13.88
CA HIS A 171 -0.64 4.22 -15.07
C HIS A 171 0.68 4.21 -15.84
N PHE A 172 1.08 3.04 -16.30
CA PHE A 172 2.18 2.85 -17.24
C PHE A 172 1.62 2.14 -18.45
N TYR A 173 1.89 2.69 -19.63
CA TYR A 173 1.44 2.16 -20.92
C TYR A 173 2.57 1.41 -21.62
N ASP A 174 2.19 0.57 -22.58
CA ASP A 174 3.11 -0.23 -23.41
C ASP A 174 4.07 -1.10 -22.59
N VAL A 175 3.60 -1.58 -21.44
CA VAL A 175 4.38 -2.47 -20.57
C VAL A 175 4.40 -3.86 -21.19
N ASP A 176 5.58 -4.38 -21.48
CA ASP A 176 5.78 -5.79 -21.81
C ASP A 176 6.41 -6.50 -20.63
N LEU A 177 5.78 -7.55 -20.13
CA LEU A 177 6.32 -8.35 -19.04
C LEU A 177 6.92 -9.69 -19.51
N GLN A 178 6.88 -10.01 -20.82
CA GLN A 178 7.31 -11.33 -21.31
C GLN A 178 8.79 -11.62 -21.04
N ASP A 179 9.67 -10.62 -21.23
CA ASP A 179 11.12 -10.76 -21.06
C ASP A 179 11.63 -10.05 -19.79
N VAL A 180 10.73 -9.66 -18.88
CA VAL A 180 11.11 -8.93 -17.66
C VAL A 180 11.52 -9.90 -16.55
N GLY A 181 12.73 -9.75 -16.03
CA GLY A 181 13.17 -10.42 -14.81
C GLY A 181 12.57 -9.76 -13.56
N THR A 182 12.74 -8.44 -13.42
CA THR A 182 12.27 -7.65 -12.26
C THR A 182 11.73 -6.29 -12.69
N GLY A 183 10.75 -5.77 -11.95
CA GLY A 183 10.23 -4.41 -12.12
C GLY A 183 10.22 -3.64 -10.80
N TRP A 184 10.83 -2.45 -10.80
CA TRP A 184 10.95 -1.58 -9.63
C TRP A 184 10.21 -0.27 -9.87
N LEU A 185 9.33 0.10 -8.94
CA LEU A 185 8.71 1.41 -8.92
C LEU A 185 9.65 2.37 -8.17
N HIS A 186 10.00 3.46 -8.84
CA HIS A 186 10.81 4.55 -8.28
C HIS A 186 9.95 5.80 -8.10
N LEU A 187 10.01 6.34 -6.88
CA LEU A 187 9.52 7.66 -6.56
C LEU A 187 10.66 8.65 -6.77
N ASN A 188 10.52 9.56 -7.74
CA ASN A 188 11.59 10.47 -8.10
C ASN A 188 11.33 11.88 -7.57
N TYR A 189 12.39 12.59 -7.19
CA TYR A 189 12.34 14.00 -6.83
C TYR A 189 13.62 14.70 -7.28
N GLN A 190 13.49 15.85 -7.95
CA GLN A 190 14.63 16.61 -8.48
C GLN A 190 15.59 15.81 -9.39
N GLY A 191 15.10 14.75 -10.03
CA GLY A 191 15.89 13.90 -10.93
C GLY A 191 16.57 12.70 -10.25
N GLU A 192 16.37 12.51 -8.94
CA GLU A 192 16.90 11.37 -8.20
C GLU A 192 15.78 10.48 -7.66
N SER A 193 16.02 9.16 -7.61
CA SER A 193 15.13 8.21 -6.93
C SER A 193 15.30 8.38 -5.43
N ILE A 194 14.25 8.84 -4.75
CA ILE A 194 14.27 9.07 -3.30
C ILE A 194 13.76 7.86 -2.52
N ASP A 195 12.99 6.99 -3.18
CA ASP A 195 12.47 5.76 -2.60
C ASP A 195 12.10 4.80 -3.73
N ASP A 196 12.21 3.50 -3.49
CA ASP A 196 11.84 2.48 -4.46
C ASP A 196 11.23 1.23 -3.82
N ILE A 197 10.57 0.44 -4.66
CA ILE A 197 9.95 -0.81 -4.23
C ILE A 197 9.81 -1.75 -5.43
N MET A 198 10.17 -3.02 -5.25
CA MET A 198 9.96 -4.05 -6.26
C MET A 198 8.48 -4.37 -6.38
N ILE A 199 7.92 -4.17 -7.57
CA ILE A 199 6.51 -4.39 -7.87
C ILE A 199 6.28 -5.62 -8.78
N TYR A 200 7.36 -6.18 -9.33
CA TYR A 200 7.31 -7.38 -10.16
C TYR A 200 8.61 -8.18 -10.07
N HIS A 201 8.48 -9.50 -10.07
CA HIS A 201 9.57 -10.46 -10.28
C HIS A 201 9.01 -11.63 -11.09
N ARG A 202 9.76 -12.18 -12.04
CA ARG A 202 9.32 -13.30 -12.89
C ARG A 202 8.78 -14.50 -12.10
N ASP A 203 9.43 -14.79 -10.96
CA ASP A 203 9.07 -15.88 -10.04
C ASP A 203 8.05 -15.49 -8.95
N MET A 204 7.55 -14.25 -8.99
CA MET A 204 6.51 -13.81 -8.05
C MET A 204 5.20 -14.55 -8.33
N ASN A 205 4.46 -14.92 -7.28
CA ASN A 205 3.13 -15.49 -7.46
C ASN A 205 2.21 -14.45 -8.12
N LEU A 206 1.76 -14.76 -9.33
CA LEU A 206 0.79 -13.95 -10.07
C LEU A 206 -0.59 -14.54 -9.91
N LYS A 207 -1.54 -13.72 -9.47
CA LYS A 207 -2.95 -14.08 -9.47
C LYS A 207 -3.56 -13.58 -10.78
N ALA A 208 -3.74 -14.50 -11.73
CA ALA A 208 -4.42 -14.25 -12.99
C ALA A 208 -5.93 -14.46 -12.83
N TYR A 209 -6.74 -13.50 -13.28
CA TYR A 209 -8.20 -13.61 -13.28
C TYR A 209 -8.86 -12.76 -14.36
N ARG A 210 -10.07 -13.15 -14.76
CA ARG A 210 -10.93 -12.31 -15.60
C ARG A 210 -11.52 -11.17 -14.77
N TYR A 211 -11.38 -9.94 -15.22
CA TYR A 211 -11.90 -8.79 -14.51
C TYR A 211 -13.43 -8.82 -14.44
N GLN A 212 -13.96 -8.75 -13.22
CA GLN A 212 -15.40 -8.72 -12.92
C GLN A 212 -15.76 -7.53 -12.02
N GLY A 213 -14.85 -6.56 -11.89
CA GLY A 213 -15.04 -5.40 -11.02
C GLY A 213 -16.00 -4.36 -11.60
N ASP A 214 -15.93 -3.15 -11.07
CA ASP A 214 -16.77 -2.08 -11.60
C ASP A 214 -16.27 -1.66 -12.99
N VAL A 215 -17.21 -1.60 -13.94
CA VAL A 215 -16.97 -1.22 -15.32
C VAL A 215 -17.94 -0.07 -15.63
N PRO A 216 -17.46 1.05 -16.22
CA PRO A 216 -18.29 2.20 -16.58
C PRO A 216 -19.56 1.81 -17.33
N LYS A 217 -20.68 2.48 -17.02
CA LYS A 217 -21.99 2.15 -17.61
C LYS A 217 -21.99 2.39 -19.11
N GLU A 218 -21.27 3.41 -19.55
CA GLU A 218 -21.10 3.81 -20.94
C GLU A 218 -20.44 2.68 -21.74
N LEU A 219 -19.38 2.06 -21.22
CA LEU A 219 -18.72 0.92 -21.87
C LEU A 219 -19.61 -0.32 -21.91
N LYS A 220 -20.36 -0.60 -20.83
CA LYS A 220 -21.35 -1.68 -20.81
C LYS A 220 -22.44 -1.47 -21.87
N GLN A 221 -22.84 -0.22 -22.10
CA GLN A 221 -23.84 0.11 -23.11
C GLN A 221 -23.25 -0.05 -24.53
N GLN A 222 -22.06 0.50 -24.79
CA GLN A 222 -21.39 0.36 -26.09
C GLN A 222 -21.18 -1.11 -26.46
N LEU A 223 -20.77 -1.96 -25.51
CA LEU A 223 -20.60 -3.39 -25.75
C LEU A 223 -21.93 -4.07 -26.14
N LYS A 224 -23.05 -3.67 -25.54
CA LYS A 224 -24.38 -4.20 -25.91
C LYS A 224 -24.84 -3.75 -27.29
N GLU A 225 -24.43 -2.56 -27.72
CA GLU A 225 -24.76 -2.04 -29.05
C GLU A 225 -23.93 -2.72 -30.15
N GLN A 226 -22.81 -3.36 -29.80
CA GLN A 226 -21.95 -4.12 -30.71
C GLN A 226 -22.35 -5.60 -30.86
N ALA A 227 -23.14 -6.14 -29.93
CA ALA A 227 -23.58 -7.55 -29.88
C ALA A 227 -24.91 -7.79 -30.61
#